data_AF-A0A2U1TMB6-F1
#
_entry.id   AF-A0A2U1TMB6-F1
#
_cell.length_a   1.000
_cell.length_b   1.000
_cell.length_c   1.000
_cell.angle_alpha   90.00
_cell.angle_beta   90.00
_cell.angle_gamma   90.00
#
_symmetry.space_group_name_H-M   'P 1'
#
loop_
_entity.id
_entity.type
_entity.pdbx_description
1 polymer ?
#
loop_
_entity_poly.entity_id
_entity_poly.type
_entity_poly.pdbx_seq_one_letter_code
_entity_poly.pdbx_strand_id
1 'polypeptide(L)'
;MYEYNYQRMQEERREQYERRLPHDPVEQAVLAERVNYLRRNAHLFNRMKQLISDECIVPGTDERPVYALVESPEMEEFLNKFQEKVFAMAVKAGRISELERKAPAFAGAIPVSGDQTA
;
A
#
# COMPACT_ATOMS: atom_id res chain seq x y z
N MET A 1 -23.62 3.49 -14.61
CA MET A 1 -24.16 2.83 -13.39
C MET A 1 -23.44 1.56 -12.97
N TYR A 2 -22.73 0.84 -13.85
CA TYR A 2 -22.00 -0.39 -13.48
C TYR A 2 -20.67 -0.14 -12.74
N GLU A 3 -19.93 0.91 -13.07
CA GLU A 3 -18.64 1.23 -12.43
C GLU A 3 -18.78 1.58 -10.94
N TYR A 4 -19.82 2.32 -10.56
CA TYR A 4 -20.12 2.63 -9.16
C TYR A 4 -20.34 1.36 -8.33
N ASN A 5 -20.92 0.32 -8.93
CA ASN A 5 -21.16 -0.96 -8.28
C ASN A 5 -19.88 -1.81 -8.16
N TYR A 6 -18.99 -1.71 -9.15
CA TYR A 6 -17.70 -2.40 -9.13
C TYR A 6 -16.73 -1.78 -8.10
N GLN A 7 -16.64 -0.45 -8.04
CA GLN A 7 -15.80 0.25 -7.07
C GLN A 7 -16.20 -0.09 -5.63
N ARG A 8 -17.50 -0.02 -5.32
CA ARG A 8 -18.03 -0.35 -3.99
C ARG A 8 -17.76 -1.80 -3.60
N MET A 9 -17.90 -2.72 -4.55
CA MET A 9 -17.62 -4.15 -4.31
C MET A 9 -16.13 -4.40 -3.99
N GLN A 10 -15.20 -3.68 -4.64
CA GLN A 10 -13.78 -3.75 -4.31
C GLN A 10 -13.46 -3.13 -2.94
N GLU A 11 -14.15 -2.05 -2.57
CA GLU A 11 -14.04 -1.45 -1.23
C GLU A 11 -14.51 -2.43 -0.14
N GLU A 12 -15.67 -3.05 -0.31
CA GLU A 12 -16.21 -4.03 0.65
C GLU A 12 -15.27 -5.23 0.85
N ARG A 13 -14.65 -5.72 -0.23
CA ARG A 13 -13.66 -6.81 -0.16
C ARG A 13 -12.40 -6.37 0.59
N ARG A 14 -11.91 -5.17 0.31
CA ARG A 14 -10.77 -4.59 1.03
C ARG A 14 -11.11 -4.48 2.52
N GLU A 15 -12.26 -3.92 2.88
CA GLU A 15 -12.68 -3.81 4.27
C GLU A 15 -12.78 -5.18 4.95
N GLN A 16 -13.35 -6.19 4.28
CA GLN A 16 -13.43 -7.54 4.82
C GLN A 16 -12.04 -8.14 5.06
N TYR A 17 -11.10 -7.96 4.13
CA TYR A 17 -9.72 -8.38 4.30
C TYR A 17 -9.08 -7.68 5.50
N GLU A 18 -9.27 -6.36 5.61
CA GLU A 18 -8.71 -5.57 6.70
C GLU A 18 -9.28 -5.93 8.07
N ARG A 19 -10.55 -6.30 8.16
CA ARG A 19 -11.17 -6.78 9.41
C ARG A 19 -10.62 -8.15 9.83
N ARG A 20 -10.28 -9.02 8.88
CA ARG A 20 -9.76 -10.37 9.17
C ARG A 20 -8.28 -10.37 9.50
N LEU A 21 -7.49 -9.50 8.86
CA LEU A 21 -6.03 -9.49 8.96
C LEU A 21 -5.49 -9.46 10.40
N PRO A 22 -6.03 -8.68 11.36
CA PRO A 22 -5.56 -8.68 12.75
C PRO A 22 -5.65 -10.06 13.44
N HIS A 23 -6.54 -10.93 12.97
CA HIS A 23 -6.82 -12.24 13.54
C HIS A 23 -6.20 -13.40 12.75
N ASP A 24 -5.43 -13.11 11.69
CA ASP A 24 -4.75 -14.12 10.87
C ASP A 24 -3.23 -13.97 10.97
N PRO A 25 -2.57 -14.66 11.93
CA PRO A 25 -1.13 -14.55 12.13
C PRO A 25 -0.31 -15.09 10.95
N VAL A 26 -0.87 -16.02 10.19
CA VAL A 26 -0.19 -16.59 9.01
C VAL A 26 -0.15 -15.54 7.90
N GLU A 27 -1.27 -14.91 7.61
CA GLU A 27 -1.34 -13.85 6.62
C GLU A 27 -0.48 -12.64 7.04
N GLN A 28 -0.44 -12.29 8.33
CA GLN A 28 0.47 -11.26 8.85
C GLN A 28 1.94 -11.59 8.59
N ALA A 29 2.34 -12.85 8.79
CA ALA A 29 3.71 -13.29 8.52
C ALA A 29 4.06 -13.16 7.03
N VAL A 30 3.13 -13.51 6.13
CA VAL A 30 3.30 -13.34 4.67
C VAL A 30 3.48 -11.86 4.30
N LEU A 31 2.67 -10.96 4.86
CA LEU A 31 2.83 -9.53 4.60
C LEU A 31 4.16 -9.01 5.15
N ALA A 32 4.56 -9.44 6.35
CA ALA A 32 5.82 -9.03 6.97
C ALA A 32 7.04 -9.47 6.14
N GLU A 33 7.03 -10.70 5.61
CA GLU A 33 8.08 -11.20 4.72
C GLU A 33 8.20 -10.35 3.46
N ARG A 34 7.07 -10.01 2.84
CA ARG A 34 7.04 -9.15 1.64
C ARG A 34 7.51 -7.72 1.94
N VAL A 35 7.15 -7.15 3.09
CA VAL A 35 7.68 -5.84 3.52
C VAL A 35 9.20 -5.92 3.69
N ASN A 36 9.71 -6.98 4.31
CA ASN A 36 11.15 -7.18 4.46
C ASN A 36 11.86 -7.36 3.11
N TYR A 37 11.23 -8.04 2.16
CA TYR A 37 11.72 -8.11 0.79
C TYR A 37 11.82 -6.71 0.15
N LEU A 38 10.77 -5.88 0.26
CA LEU A 38 10.82 -4.51 -0.26
C LEU A 38 11.88 -3.66 0.42
N ARG A 39 12.02 -3.74 1.75
CA ARG A 39 13.08 -3.04 2.49
C ARG A 39 14.48 -3.36 1.96
N ARG A 40 14.74 -4.62 1.58
CA ARG A 40 16.05 -5.05 1.07
C ARG A 40 16.32 -4.64 -0.37
N ASN A 41 15.27 -4.51 -1.21
CA ASN A 41 15.43 -4.43 -2.66
C ASN A 41 14.96 -3.11 -3.29
N ALA A 42 14.02 -2.39 -2.68
CA ALA A 42 13.41 -1.23 -3.31
C ALA A 42 14.28 0.03 -3.25
N HIS A 43 15.20 0.12 -2.27
CA HIS A 43 16.08 1.27 -2.04
C HIS A 43 15.35 2.63 -2.06
N LEU A 44 14.07 2.65 -1.68
CA LEU A 44 13.19 3.81 -1.83
C LEU A 44 13.69 4.99 -1.02
N PHE A 45 14.19 4.74 0.19
CA PHE A 45 14.82 5.74 1.06
C PHE A 45 15.92 6.56 0.34
N ASN A 46 16.94 5.88 -0.19
CA ASN A 46 18.04 6.56 -0.88
C ASN A 46 17.57 7.29 -2.13
N ARG A 47 16.60 6.71 -2.85
CA ARG A 47 16.04 7.33 -4.05
C ARG A 47 15.22 8.59 -3.73
N MET A 48 14.52 8.61 -2.61
CA MET A 48 13.82 9.81 -2.13
C MET A 48 14.78 10.91 -1.72
N LYS A 49 15.86 10.58 -0.98
CA LYS A 49 16.90 11.56 -0.64
C LYS A 49 17.48 12.20 -1.90
N GLN A 50 17.86 11.37 -2.87
CA GLN A 50 18.40 11.83 -4.15
C GLN A 50 17.41 12.74 -4.90
N LEU A 51 16.13 12.34 -5.00
CA LEU A 51 15.11 13.17 -5.65
C LEU A 51 14.92 14.53 -4.96
N ILE A 52 14.95 14.58 -3.62
CA ILE A 52 14.84 15.85 -2.90
C ILE A 52 16.06 16.73 -3.19
N SER A 53 17.26 16.16 -3.15
CA SER A 53 18.50 16.89 -3.48
C SER A 53 18.53 17.41 -4.92
N ASP A 54 18.08 16.60 -5.88
CA ASP A 54 18.13 16.93 -7.31
C ASP A 54 17.03 17.94 -7.71
N GLU A 55 15.84 17.86 -7.11
CA GLU A 55 14.66 18.64 -7.54
C GLU A 55 14.41 19.89 -6.69
N CYS A 56 14.88 19.94 -5.44
CA CYS A 56 14.72 21.11 -4.57
C CYS A 56 15.83 22.15 -4.77
N ILE A 57 16.10 22.49 -6.04
CA ILE A 57 16.99 23.58 -6.41
C ILE A 57 16.22 24.88 -6.28
N VAL A 58 16.63 25.75 -5.35
CA VAL A 58 16.06 27.08 -5.21
C VAL A 58 16.97 28.08 -5.93
N PRO A 59 16.55 28.66 -7.07
CA PRO A 59 17.40 29.54 -7.87
C PRO A 59 17.92 30.74 -7.07
N GLY A 60 19.23 30.99 -7.14
CA GLY A 60 19.88 32.09 -6.43
C GLY A 60 20.17 31.83 -4.95
N THR A 61 19.93 30.61 -4.47
CA THR A 61 20.25 30.17 -3.11
C THR A 61 21.25 29.04 -3.12
N ASP A 62 22.01 28.97 -2.04
CA ASP A 62 22.91 27.87 -1.74
C ASP A 62 22.11 26.58 -1.53
N GLU A 63 22.51 25.48 -2.16
CA GLU A 63 21.86 24.16 -2.00
C GLU A 63 22.25 23.48 -0.67
N ARG A 64 23.32 23.94 -0.01
CA ARG A 64 23.81 23.38 1.27
C ARG A 64 22.73 23.20 2.35
N PRO A 65 21.76 24.11 2.55
CA PRO A 65 20.68 23.91 3.53
C PRO A 65 19.75 22.74 3.18
N VAL A 66 19.46 22.51 1.89
CA VAL A 66 18.63 21.37 1.46
C VAL A 66 19.39 20.07 1.67
N TYR A 67 20.67 20.01 1.29
CA TYR A 67 21.50 18.84 1.57
C TYR A 67 21.63 18.57 3.08
N ALA A 68 21.83 19.61 3.89
CA ALA A 68 21.91 19.47 5.35
C ALA A 68 20.60 18.96 5.95
N LEU A 69 19.45 19.39 5.41
CA LEU A 69 18.14 18.86 5.80
C LEU A 69 17.96 17.40 5.36
N VAL A 70 18.32 17.06 4.12
CA VAL A 70 18.17 15.70 3.57
C VAL A 70 19.01 14.69 4.36
N GLU A 71 20.20 15.09 4.80
CA GLU A 71 21.08 14.26 5.61
C GLU A 71 20.84 14.38 7.12
N SER A 72 19.80 15.10 7.56
CA SER A 72 19.50 15.22 8.98
C SER A 72 18.90 13.93 9.55
N PRO A 73 19.14 13.62 10.84
CA PRO A 73 18.53 12.47 11.51
C PRO A 73 16.99 12.52 11.49
N GLU A 74 16.40 13.71 11.58
CA GLU A 74 14.96 13.91 11.52
C GLU A 74 14.38 13.54 10.16
N MET A 75 15.08 13.90 9.07
CA MET A 75 14.69 13.49 7.73
C MET A 75 14.83 11.98 7.54
N GLU A 76 15.90 11.38 8.07
CA GLU A 76 16.07 9.93 8.05
C GLU A 76 14.89 9.22 8.75
N GLU A 77 14.53 9.64 9.96
CA GLU A 77 13.38 9.06 10.66
C GLU A 77 12.07 9.25 9.89
N PHE A 78 11.87 10.44 9.32
CA PHE A 78 10.68 10.76 8.53
C PHE A 78 10.56 9.87 7.28
N LEU A 79 11.62 9.79 6.48
CA LEU A 79 11.65 8.99 5.25
C LEU A 79 11.54 7.49 5.55
N ASN A 80 12.13 7.03 6.66
CA ASN A 80 11.98 5.64 7.11
C ASN A 80 10.51 5.33 7.45
N LYS A 81 9.85 6.15 8.26
CA LYS A 81 8.41 5.98 8.58
C LYS A 81 7.53 6.07 7.33
N PHE A 82 7.84 6.97 6.42
CA PHE A 82 7.12 7.09 5.16
C PHE A 82 7.27 5.83 4.31
N GLN A 83 8.50 5.33 4.14
CA GLN A 83 8.79 4.10 3.42
C GLN A 83 8.03 2.90 4.00
N GLU A 84 8.00 2.76 5.33
CA GLU A 84 7.27 1.68 5.99
C GLU A 84 5.78 1.69 5.67
N LYS A 85 5.15 2.88 5.71
CA LYS A 85 3.75 3.04 5.34
C LYS A 85 3.51 2.68 3.87
N VAL A 86 4.36 3.16 2.97
CA VAL A 86 4.25 2.87 1.53
C VAL A 86 4.36 1.37 1.27
N PHE A 87 5.34 0.69 1.87
CA PHE A 87 5.50 -0.76 1.70
C PHE A 87 4.33 -1.54 2.27
N ALA A 88 3.85 -1.18 3.46
CA ALA A 88 2.68 -1.83 4.05
C ALA A 88 1.44 -1.69 3.14
N MET A 89 1.19 -0.49 2.61
CA MET A 89 0.09 -0.25 1.67
C MET A 89 0.26 -1.05 0.37
N ALA A 90 1.45 -1.03 -0.22
CA ALA A 90 1.74 -1.71 -1.49
C ALA A 90 1.59 -3.24 -1.37
N VAL A 91 2.16 -3.82 -0.30
CA VAL A 91 2.09 -5.27 -0.05
C VAL A 91 0.66 -5.70 0.22
N LYS A 92 -0.10 -4.94 1.02
CA LYS A 92 -1.51 -5.21 1.30
C LYS A 92 -2.35 -5.13 0.01
N ALA A 93 -2.18 -4.07 -0.78
CA ALA A 93 -2.92 -3.89 -2.02
C ALA A 93 -2.62 -5.03 -3.03
N GLY A 94 -1.34 -5.36 -3.22
CA GLY A 94 -0.95 -6.47 -4.08
C GLY A 94 -1.52 -7.80 -3.61
N ARG A 95 -1.54 -8.04 -2.29
CA ARG A 95 -2.10 -9.26 -1.72
C ARG A 95 -3.62 -9.37 -1.90
N ILE A 96 -4.36 -8.28 -1.72
CA ILE A 96 -5.81 -8.25 -2.00
C ILE A 96 -6.06 -8.60 -3.47
N SER A 97 -5.34 -7.96 -4.40
CA SER A 97 -5.48 -8.26 -5.84
C SER A 97 -5.11 -9.70 -6.20
N GLU A 98 -4.12 -10.31 -5.53
CA GLU A 98 -3.80 -11.72 -5.70
C GLU A 98 -4.93 -12.65 -5.25
N LEU A 99 -5.54 -12.35 -4.10
CA LEU A 99 -6.65 -13.13 -3.54
C LEU A 99 -7.89 -13.04 -4.43
N GLU A 100 -8.20 -11.85 -4.94
CA GLU A 100 -9.28 -11.62 -5.90
C GLU A 100 -9.08 -12.45 -7.19
N ARG A 101 -7.83 -12.58 -7.66
CA ARG A 101 -7.52 -13.38 -8.85
C ARG A 101 -7.62 -14.88 -8.62
N LYS A 102 -7.25 -15.37 -7.42
CA LYS A 102 -7.17 -16.81 -7.09
C LYS A 102 -8.51 -17.41 -6.66
N ALA A 103 -9.44 -16.60 -6.17
CA ALA A 103 -10.76 -17.05 -5.73
C ALA A 103 -11.86 -16.15 -6.30
N PRO A 104 -12.54 -16.53 -7.39
CA PRO A 104 -13.77 -15.86 -7.79
C PRO A 104 -14.90 -16.05 -6.75
N ALA A 105 -14.69 -16.83 -5.67
CA ALA A 105 -15.63 -16.98 -4.55
C ALA A 105 -15.70 -15.76 -3.59
N PHE A 106 -15.14 -14.61 -3.96
CA PHE A 106 -15.59 -13.29 -3.48
C PHE A 106 -16.69 -12.68 -4.38
N ALA A 107 -17.18 -13.41 -5.38
CA ALA A 107 -18.21 -13.00 -6.34
C ALA A 107 -19.57 -13.73 -6.18
N GLY A 108 -19.79 -14.47 -5.10
CA GLY A 108 -20.96 -15.34 -4.97
C GLY A 108 -21.56 -15.41 -3.57
N ALA A 109 -22.24 -14.36 -3.15
CA ALA A 109 -23.31 -14.43 -2.14
C ALA A 109 -24.28 -13.25 -2.34
N ILE A 110 -24.82 -13.09 -3.54
CA ILE A 110 -26.10 -12.40 -3.71
C ILE A 110 -27.15 -13.52 -3.72
N PRO A 111 -27.94 -13.70 -2.65
CA PRO A 111 -29.13 -14.52 -2.77
C PRO A 111 -30.07 -13.78 -3.71
N VAL A 112 -30.26 -14.31 -4.93
CA VAL A 112 -31.37 -13.89 -5.77
C VAL A 112 -32.63 -14.42 -5.09
N SER A 113 -33.22 -13.63 -4.19
CA SER A 113 -34.59 -13.84 -3.77
C SER A 113 -35.46 -13.58 -4.99
N GLY A 114 -35.95 -14.64 -5.61
CA GLY A 114 -36.71 -14.52 -6.84
C GLY A 114 -37.36 -15.82 -7.29
N ASP A 115 -37.92 -16.61 -6.37
CA ASP A 115 -39.02 -17.52 -6.73
C ASP A 115 -40.32 -16.81 -6.38
N GLN A 116 -40.83 -16.08 -7.37
CA GLN A 116 -42.26 -15.85 -7.54
C GLN A 116 -42.65 -16.49 -8.86
N THR A 117 -43.83 -17.14 -8.85
CA THR A 117 -44.59 -17.70 -9.97
C THR A 117 -44.35 -19.17 -10.33
N ALA A 118 -45.11 -20.04 -9.67
CA ALA A 118 -46.07 -20.93 -10.36
C ALA A 118 -47.37 -20.98 -9.53
#